data_AF-A0A182RA63-F1
#
_entry.id   AF-A0A182RA63-F1
#
_cell.length_a   1.000
_cell.length_b   1.000
_cell.length_c   1.000
_cell.angle_alpha   90.00
_cell.angle_beta   90.00
_cell.angle_gamma   90.00
#
_symmetry.space_group_name_H-M   'P 1'
#
loop_
_entity.id
_entity.type
_entity.pdbx_description
1 polymer ?
#
loop_
_entity_poly.entity_id
_entity_poly.type
_entity_poly.pdbx_seq_one_letter_code
_entity_poly.pdbx_strand_id
1 'polypeptide(L)'
;MATVKSMIVGGCFGCFSCFLVVFQLVGFIIFPISLQQTTGLTIGDHRWSTSIWWIINLSLTVVCGVMAKRNYDKLFNGLLLTEAMNNYFKFVFGWLTVCVTLADSWFGCETHRSIWIRYRDLATANGSCLGLMGRTQLVRVMLRFFIVVLVITAVCAIVERQMYYGVAYGSQWHYFWMHNIYPYTISHFRHVYHLLHILLMTANVRQLQNRLDRLQRFGVTEHMEACRAFYGELWQINEAINELFGFSQALNIACSFAQIAFDLYWIYAMWVSHNRGIELQLFCLVPTPIIIGFLMNAAKTYQNAMHALEATLLDMDCSEDSAMAPLRYLFLTQLVRTPLKLTAKGIFDFDYTLIRKLVIVILTYVILFVDISR
;
A
#
# COMPACT_ATOMS: atom_id res chain seq x y z
N MET A 1 13.15 -28.74 18.04
CA MET A 1 12.68 -28.19 16.74
C MET A 1 11.20 -27.74 16.76
N ALA A 2 10.27 -28.51 17.34
CA ALA A 2 8.84 -28.14 17.40
C ALA A 2 8.58 -26.86 18.24
N THR A 3 9.30 -26.68 19.34
CA THR A 3 9.25 -25.49 20.21
C THR A 3 9.67 -24.22 19.49
N VAL A 4 10.77 -24.25 18.72
CA VAL A 4 11.24 -23.09 17.94
C VAL A 4 10.24 -22.68 16.86
N LYS A 5 9.64 -23.63 16.14
CA LYS A 5 8.59 -23.34 15.16
C LYS A 5 7.36 -22.69 15.81
N SER A 6 6.94 -23.20 16.97
CA SER A 6 5.82 -22.62 17.72
C SER A 6 6.09 -21.18 18.17
N MET A 7 7.31 -20.90 18.67
CA MET A 7 7.72 -19.55 19.05
C MET A 7 7.75 -18.57 17.87
N ILE A 8 8.29 -19.00 16.72
CA ILE A 8 8.30 -18.16 15.51
C ILE A 8 6.87 -17.84 15.05
N VAL A 9 5.99 -18.85 15.05
CA VAL A 9 4.58 -18.65 14.70
C VAL A 9 3.93 -17.65 15.66
N GLY A 10 4.03 -17.85 16.97
CA GLY A 10 3.48 -16.93 17.96
C GLY A 10 4.02 -15.51 17.81
N GLY A 11 5.34 -15.37 17.59
CA GLY A 11 5.99 -14.09 17.32
C GLY A 11 5.44 -13.36 16.10
N CYS A 12 5.25 -14.06 14.97
CA CYS A 12 4.70 -13.45 13.76
C CYS A 12 3.25 -12.96 13.93
N PHE A 13 2.40 -13.72 14.63
CA PHE A 13 1.02 -13.28 14.94
C PHE A 13 1.01 -12.07 15.87
N GLY A 14 1.90 -12.03 16.86
CA GLY A 14 2.11 -10.87 17.74
C GLY A 14 2.56 -9.63 16.97
N CYS A 15 3.58 -9.75 16.11
CA CYS A 15 4.06 -8.66 15.26
C CYS A 15 2.97 -8.12 14.33
N PHE A 16 2.15 -9.00 13.75
CA PHE A 16 1.06 -8.56 12.89
C PHE A 16 -0.04 -7.81 13.65
N SER A 17 -0.42 -8.31 14.82
CA SER A 17 -1.36 -7.58 15.70
C SER A 17 -0.79 -6.22 16.09
N CYS A 18 0.52 -6.11 16.33
CA CYS A 18 1.19 -4.83 16.55
C CYS A 18 1.06 -3.89 15.33
N PHE A 19 1.27 -4.38 14.10
CA PHE A 19 1.05 -3.56 12.91
C PHE A 19 -0.40 -3.08 12.76
N LEU A 20 -1.38 -3.94 13.05
CA LEU A 20 -2.79 -3.52 13.04
C LEU A 20 -3.05 -2.41 14.06
N VAL A 21 -2.47 -2.51 15.26
CA VAL A 21 -2.53 -1.44 16.26
C VAL A 21 -1.84 -0.17 15.74
N VAL A 22 -0.67 -0.27 15.10
CA VAL A 22 -0.01 0.90 14.50
C VAL A 22 -0.90 1.55 13.44
N PHE A 23 -1.57 0.79 12.58
CA PHE A 23 -2.51 1.35 11.60
C PHE A 23 -3.76 1.97 12.25
N GLN A 24 -4.20 1.48 13.42
CA GLN A 24 -5.22 2.15 14.23
C GLN A 24 -4.72 3.47 14.81
N LEU A 25 -3.49 3.51 15.36
CA LEU A 25 -2.87 4.71 15.91
C LEU A 25 -2.66 5.81 14.86
N VAL A 26 -2.34 5.41 13.63
CA VAL A 26 -2.23 6.32 12.48
C VAL A 26 -3.61 6.78 11.96
N GLY A 27 -4.70 6.13 12.40
CA GLY A 27 -6.07 6.50 12.05
C GLY A 27 -6.60 5.87 10.76
N PHE A 28 -5.95 4.83 10.23
CA PHE A 28 -6.43 4.11 9.02
C PHE A 28 -7.50 3.07 9.33
N ILE A 29 -7.53 2.57 10.57
CA ILE A 29 -8.51 1.60 11.05
C ILE A 29 -9.26 2.24 12.21
N ILE A 30 -10.58 2.40 12.08
CA ILE A 30 -11.43 3.08 13.08
C ILE A 30 -12.32 2.06 13.83
N PHE A 31 -11.84 0.82 13.94
CA PHE A 31 -12.52 -0.25 14.67
C PHE A 31 -11.47 -1.20 15.28
N PRO A 32 -11.80 -1.86 16.40
CA PRO A 32 -10.91 -2.83 17.01
C PRO A 32 -10.79 -4.07 16.11
N ILE A 33 -9.57 -4.36 15.66
CA ILE A 33 -9.21 -5.56 14.93
C ILE A 33 -8.01 -6.20 15.62
N SER A 34 -8.07 -7.51 15.85
CA SER A 34 -6.91 -8.26 16.30
C SER A 34 -6.90 -9.66 15.73
N LEU A 35 -5.70 -10.18 15.48
CA LEU A 35 -5.50 -11.51 14.94
C LEU A 35 -4.78 -12.36 15.99
N GLN A 36 -5.50 -13.31 16.57
CA GLN A 36 -4.99 -14.21 17.57
C GLN A 36 -4.69 -15.59 16.96
N GLN A 37 -3.65 -16.26 17.48
CA GLN A 37 -3.24 -17.57 16.99
C GLN A 37 -4.31 -18.66 17.21
N THR A 38 -5.06 -18.56 18.31
CA THR A 38 -6.03 -19.56 18.77
C THR A 38 -7.43 -19.30 18.23
N THR A 39 -7.91 -18.06 18.32
CA THR A 39 -9.29 -17.66 17.95
C THR A 39 -9.40 -17.09 16.53
N GLY A 40 -8.28 -16.82 15.85
CA GLY A 40 -8.28 -16.27 14.50
C GLY A 40 -8.51 -14.76 14.48
N LEU A 41 -9.21 -14.26 13.45
CA LEU A 41 -9.47 -12.84 13.27
C LEU A 41 -10.69 -12.41 14.09
N THR A 42 -10.48 -11.53 15.06
CA THR A 42 -11.56 -10.89 15.82
C THR A 42 -11.73 -9.44 15.36
N ILE A 43 -12.97 -9.08 15.08
CA ILE A 43 -13.38 -7.77 14.60
C ILE A 43 -14.48 -7.30 15.55
N GLY A 44 -14.25 -6.19 16.25
CA GLY A 44 -15.29 -5.60 17.08
C GLY A 44 -16.02 -4.48 16.35
N ASP A 45 -17.08 -3.99 16.98
CA ASP A 45 -17.88 -2.90 16.43
C ASP A 45 -17.16 -1.57 16.50
N HIS A 46 -17.61 -0.64 15.66
CA HIS A 46 -17.11 0.73 15.66
C HIS A 46 -17.28 1.35 17.05
N ARG A 47 -16.18 1.86 17.61
CA ARG A 47 -16.18 2.55 18.91
C ARG A 47 -15.62 3.95 18.73
N TRP A 48 -16.25 4.91 19.39
CA TRP A 48 -15.73 6.28 19.47
C TRP A 48 -14.30 6.34 20.03
N SER A 49 -13.93 5.40 20.91
CA SER A 49 -12.57 5.31 21.45
C SER A 49 -11.50 5.01 20.38
N THR A 50 -11.83 4.26 19.33
CA THR A 50 -10.90 4.02 18.21
C THR A 50 -10.83 5.21 17.25
N SER A 51 -11.86 6.06 17.22
CA SER A 51 -11.89 7.31 16.44
C SER A 51 -11.00 8.42 16.99
N ILE A 52 -10.57 8.33 18.26
CA ILE A 52 -9.71 9.35 18.89
C ILE A 52 -8.42 9.56 18.09
N TRP A 53 -7.79 8.48 17.63
CA TRP A 53 -6.56 8.56 16.84
C TRP A 53 -6.76 9.25 15.50
N TRP A 54 -7.89 9.03 14.85
CA TRP A 54 -8.25 9.75 13.64
C TRP A 54 -8.43 11.25 13.92
N ILE A 55 -9.12 11.61 15.01
CA ILE A 55 -9.30 13.02 15.42
C ILE A 55 -7.95 13.67 15.72
N ILE A 56 -7.02 12.96 16.36
CA ILE A 56 -5.66 13.45 16.63
C ILE A 56 -4.94 13.72 15.31
N ASN A 57 -4.96 12.80 14.34
CA ASN A 57 -4.31 12.99 13.04
C ASN A 57 -4.98 14.12 12.23
N LEU A 58 -6.31 14.27 12.29
CA LEU A 58 -6.99 15.42 11.71
C LEU A 58 -6.50 16.73 12.33
N SER A 59 -6.43 16.79 13.66
CA SER A 59 -5.94 17.96 14.40
C SER A 59 -4.48 18.27 14.03
N LEU A 60 -3.61 17.27 13.96
CA LEU A 60 -2.22 17.43 13.52
C LEU A 60 -2.13 17.95 12.09
N THR A 61 -3.01 17.50 11.19
CA THR A 61 -3.07 17.95 9.80
C THR A 61 -3.47 19.42 9.70
N VAL A 62 -4.43 19.87 10.52
CA VAL A 62 -4.82 21.28 10.63
C VAL A 62 -3.68 22.11 11.22
N VAL A 63 -3.07 21.66 12.31
CA VAL A 63 -1.91 22.33 12.93
C VAL A 63 -0.76 22.46 11.95
N CYS A 64 -0.46 21.40 11.18
CA CYS A 64 0.56 21.41 10.13
C CYS A 64 0.29 22.50 9.09
N GLY A 65 -0.95 22.62 8.60
CA GLY A 65 -1.35 23.67 7.65
C GLY A 65 -1.26 25.08 8.24
N VAL A 66 -1.72 25.28 9.48
CA VAL A 66 -1.63 26.57 10.18
C VAL A 66 -0.17 26.95 10.43
N MET A 67 0.69 26.00 10.79
CA MET A 67 2.12 26.23 11.00
C MET A 67 2.86 26.55 9.71
N ALA A 68 2.55 25.86 8.61
CA ALA A 68 3.09 26.19 7.30
C ALA A 68 2.69 27.61 6.87
N LYS A 69 1.43 28.01 7.10
CA LYS A 69 0.97 29.38 6.83
C LYS A 69 1.69 30.41 7.71
N ARG A 70 1.86 30.15 9.01
CA ARG A 70 2.56 31.05 9.93
C ARG A 70 4.03 31.21 9.57
N ASN A 71 4.67 30.14 9.12
CA ASN A 71 6.08 30.10 8.75
C ASN A 71 6.30 30.33 7.24
N TYR A 72 5.31 30.89 6.53
CA TYR A 72 5.36 31.07 5.08
C TYR A 72 6.64 31.80 4.64
N ASP A 73 6.97 32.90 5.32
CA ASP A 73 8.17 33.68 5.01
C ASP A 73 9.45 32.86 5.16
N LYS A 74 9.51 31.96 6.15
CA LYS A 74 10.67 31.10 6.38
C LYS A 74 10.77 29.93 5.40
N LEU A 75 9.64 29.57 4.78
CA LEU A 75 9.54 28.46 3.84
C LEU A 75 9.79 28.92 2.40
N PHE A 76 9.35 30.13 2.03
CA PHE A 76 9.26 30.54 0.63
C PHE A 76 9.95 31.88 0.30
N ASN A 77 10.17 32.79 1.27
CA ASN A 77 10.83 34.06 0.92
C ASN A 77 12.31 33.86 0.60
N GLY A 78 12.79 34.63 -0.37
CA GLY A 78 14.19 34.61 -0.81
C GLY A 78 14.52 33.53 -1.85
N LEU A 79 13.56 32.66 -2.20
CA LEU A 79 13.69 31.71 -3.30
C LEU A 79 13.30 32.36 -4.62
N LEU A 80 13.88 31.86 -5.72
CA LEU A 80 13.35 32.14 -7.05
C LEU A 80 11.92 31.61 -7.16
N LEU A 81 11.09 32.25 -8.01
CA LEU A 81 9.68 31.87 -8.16
C LEU A 81 9.51 30.37 -8.46
N THR A 82 10.37 29.81 -9.30
CA THR A 82 10.38 28.39 -9.65
C THR A 82 10.65 27.48 -8.45
N GLU A 83 11.63 27.84 -7.62
CA GLU A 83 12.00 27.11 -6.40
C GLU A 83 10.92 27.22 -5.32
N ALA A 84 10.33 28.41 -5.15
CA ALA A 84 9.22 28.64 -4.24
C ALA A 84 7.99 27.83 -4.64
N MET A 85 7.65 27.81 -5.94
CA MET A 85 6.57 26.98 -6.48
C MET A 85 6.84 25.50 -6.27
N ASN A 86 8.07 25.04 -6.49
CA ASN A 86 8.49 23.66 -6.28
C ASN A 86 8.23 23.22 -4.81
N ASN A 87 8.72 24.01 -3.86
CA ASN A 87 8.53 23.73 -2.43
C ASN A 87 7.05 23.81 -2.03
N TYR A 88 6.31 24.77 -2.59
CA TYR A 88 4.89 24.94 -2.30
C TYR A 88 4.08 23.73 -2.76
N PHE A 89 4.26 23.30 -4.02
CA PHE A 89 3.58 22.11 -4.53
C PHE A 89 3.97 20.86 -3.75
N LYS A 90 5.24 20.71 -3.38
CA LYS A 90 5.73 19.58 -2.58
C LYS A 90 4.98 19.44 -1.26
N PHE A 91 4.82 20.56 -0.55
CA PHE A 91 4.07 20.59 0.70
C PHE A 91 2.57 20.36 0.46
N VAL A 92 1.97 21.05 -0.51
CA VAL A 92 0.52 20.99 -0.77
C VAL A 92 0.08 19.58 -1.19
N PHE A 93 0.81 18.91 -2.07
CA PHE A 93 0.51 17.52 -2.46
C PHE A 93 0.62 16.56 -1.27
N GLY A 94 1.64 16.73 -0.44
CA GLY A 94 1.78 15.95 0.80
C GLY A 94 0.60 16.16 1.74
N TRP A 95 0.28 17.42 2.03
CA TRP A 95 -0.83 17.78 2.91
C TRP A 95 -2.18 17.30 2.38
N LEU A 96 -2.45 17.48 1.08
CA LEU A 96 -3.66 16.99 0.42
C LEU A 96 -3.77 15.46 0.51
N THR A 97 -2.66 14.75 0.37
CA THR A 97 -2.62 13.29 0.50
C THR A 97 -3.02 12.83 1.90
N VAL A 98 -2.59 13.55 2.94
CA VAL A 98 -3.03 13.28 4.33
C VAL A 98 -4.53 13.49 4.47
N CYS A 99 -5.05 14.63 3.99
CA CYS A 99 -6.47 14.96 4.06
C CYS A 99 -7.33 13.87 3.39
N VAL A 100 -6.97 13.45 2.18
CA VAL A 100 -7.73 12.41 1.46
C VAL A 100 -7.55 11.04 2.11
N THR A 101 -6.37 10.72 2.65
CA THR A 101 -6.17 9.46 3.39
C THR A 101 -7.04 9.39 4.63
N LEU A 102 -7.16 10.48 5.39
CA LEU A 102 -8.05 10.55 6.55
C LEU A 102 -9.53 10.49 6.13
N ALA A 103 -9.91 11.19 5.06
CA ALA A 103 -11.27 11.14 4.52
C ALA A 103 -11.66 9.72 4.07
N ASP A 104 -10.81 9.04 3.29
CA ASP A 104 -11.02 7.65 2.87
C ASP A 104 -11.15 6.72 4.07
N SER A 105 -10.36 6.94 5.13
CA SER A 105 -10.41 6.10 6.34
C SER A 105 -11.71 6.29 7.12
N TRP A 106 -12.26 7.50 7.13
CA TRP A 106 -13.53 7.82 7.81
C TRP A 106 -14.74 7.34 7.00
N PHE A 107 -14.86 7.80 5.75
CA PHE A 107 -16.01 7.47 4.90
C PHE A 107 -15.99 6.01 4.43
N GLY A 108 -14.81 5.42 4.27
CA GLY A 108 -14.63 4.02 3.91
C GLY A 108 -14.62 3.06 5.09
N CYS A 109 -14.98 3.48 6.31
CA CYS A 109 -14.91 2.63 7.50
C CYS A 109 -15.74 1.34 7.36
N GLU A 110 -16.95 1.41 6.82
CA GLU A 110 -17.80 0.23 6.60
C GLU A 110 -17.26 -0.67 5.50
N THR A 111 -16.82 -0.11 4.36
CA THR A 111 -16.15 -0.87 3.30
C THR A 111 -14.92 -1.59 3.85
N HIS A 112 -14.13 -0.91 4.66
CA HIS A 112 -12.96 -1.45 5.32
C HIS A 112 -13.31 -2.58 6.29
N ARG A 113 -14.30 -2.39 7.15
CA ARG A 113 -14.79 -3.45 8.06
C ARG A 113 -15.29 -4.66 7.27
N SER A 114 -15.98 -4.44 6.15
CA SER A 114 -16.51 -5.50 5.29
C SER A 114 -15.41 -6.38 4.69
N ILE A 115 -14.26 -5.82 4.30
CA ILE A 115 -13.09 -6.57 3.80
C ILE A 115 -12.65 -7.62 4.82
N TRP A 116 -12.47 -7.19 6.07
CA TRP A 116 -12.02 -8.07 7.14
C TRP A 116 -13.07 -9.10 7.55
N ILE A 117 -14.35 -8.71 7.55
CA ILE A 117 -15.47 -9.64 7.80
C ILE A 117 -15.48 -10.74 6.75
N ARG A 118 -15.38 -10.40 5.46
CA ARG A 118 -15.33 -11.39 4.38
C ARG A 118 -14.11 -12.32 4.51
N TYR A 119 -12.94 -11.80 4.88
CA TYR A 119 -11.78 -12.64 5.18
C TYR A 119 -12.02 -13.59 6.36
N ARG A 120 -12.69 -13.15 7.42
CA ARG A 120 -13.06 -13.98 8.57
C ARG A 120 -14.07 -15.05 8.15
N ASP A 121 -15.10 -14.69 7.43
CA ASP A 121 -16.18 -15.60 7.05
C ASP A 121 -15.66 -16.67 6.08
N LEU A 122 -14.81 -16.30 5.13
CA LEU A 122 -14.04 -17.24 4.30
C LEU A 122 -13.14 -18.15 5.14
N ALA A 123 -12.52 -17.64 6.20
CA ALA A 123 -11.67 -18.44 7.09
C ALA A 123 -12.48 -19.47 7.88
N THR A 124 -13.61 -19.05 8.46
CA THR A 124 -14.52 -19.90 9.23
C THR A 124 -15.09 -21.02 8.36
N ALA A 125 -15.55 -20.71 7.14
CA ALA A 125 -16.07 -21.70 6.20
C ALA A 125 -15.04 -22.76 5.77
N ASN A 126 -13.75 -22.41 5.83
CA ASN A 126 -12.66 -23.25 5.32
C ASN A 126 -11.75 -23.86 6.40
N GLY A 127 -11.98 -23.55 7.68
CA GLY A 127 -11.07 -23.94 8.76
C GLY A 127 -9.67 -23.31 8.65
N SER A 128 -9.54 -22.19 7.93
CA SER A 128 -8.30 -21.42 7.77
C SER A 128 -8.18 -20.31 8.83
N CYS A 129 -7.06 -19.56 8.83
CA CYS A 129 -6.85 -18.46 9.77
C CYS A 129 -7.29 -17.10 9.23
N LEU A 130 -7.11 -16.85 7.92
CA LEU A 130 -7.46 -15.58 7.28
C LEU A 130 -7.74 -15.82 5.79
N GLY A 131 -8.99 -15.62 5.35
CA GLY A 131 -9.43 -16.03 4.02
C GLY A 131 -9.20 -17.51 3.78
N LEU A 132 -8.55 -17.87 2.68
CA LEU A 132 -8.16 -19.23 2.32
C LEU A 132 -6.82 -19.68 2.92
N MET A 133 -6.13 -18.83 3.68
CA MET A 133 -4.78 -19.08 4.16
C MET A 133 -4.74 -19.84 5.49
N GLY A 134 -4.00 -20.95 5.52
CA GLY A 134 -3.62 -21.61 6.76
C GLY A 134 -2.55 -20.87 7.54
N ARG A 135 -2.24 -21.36 8.75
CA ARG A 135 -1.27 -20.75 9.68
C ARG A 135 0.12 -20.57 9.07
N THR A 136 0.64 -21.60 8.39
CA THR A 136 2.01 -21.59 7.86
C THR A 136 2.16 -20.63 6.69
N GLN A 137 1.14 -20.53 5.82
CA GLN A 137 1.14 -19.57 4.73
C GLN A 137 1.03 -18.14 5.25
N LEU A 138 0.15 -17.90 6.23
CA LEU A 138 -0.02 -16.58 6.82
C LEU A 138 1.27 -16.07 7.46
N VAL A 139 1.97 -16.91 8.24
CA VAL A 139 3.28 -16.58 8.83
C VAL A 139 4.31 -16.21 7.76
N ARG A 140 4.33 -16.92 6.62
CA ARG A 140 5.24 -16.59 5.50
C ARG A 140 4.93 -15.22 4.89
N VAL A 141 3.66 -14.89 4.71
CA VAL A 141 3.23 -13.58 4.20
C VAL A 141 3.60 -12.48 5.19
N MET A 142 3.33 -12.69 6.47
CA MET A 142 3.66 -11.75 7.54
C MET A 142 5.16 -11.50 7.66
N LEU A 143 5.99 -12.54 7.58
CA LEU A 143 7.44 -12.40 7.63
C LEU A 143 7.94 -11.56 6.44
N ARG A 144 7.44 -11.82 5.24
CA ARG A 144 7.78 -11.02 4.04
C ARG A 144 7.36 -9.57 4.22
N PHE A 145 6.14 -9.34 4.71
CA PHE A 145 5.64 -8.00 4.99
C PHE A 145 6.51 -7.29 6.03
N PHE A 146 6.84 -7.95 7.13
CA PHE A 146 7.71 -7.42 8.18
C PHE A 146 9.09 -7.03 7.64
N ILE A 147 9.72 -7.87 6.82
CA ILE A 147 11.02 -7.56 6.19
C ILE A 147 10.90 -6.31 5.31
N VAL A 148 9.84 -6.20 4.50
CA VAL A 148 9.64 -5.02 3.64
C VAL A 148 9.46 -3.75 4.48
N VAL A 149 8.62 -3.80 5.53
CA VAL A 149 8.44 -2.67 6.43
C VAL A 149 9.75 -2.29 7.11
N LEU A 150 10.52 -3.27 7.58
CA LEU A 150 11.82 -3.03 8.22
C LEU A 150 12.80 -2.34 7.26
N VAL A 151 12.86 -2.77 5.99
CA VAL A 151 13.69 -2.11 4.97
C VAL A 151 13.23 -0.68 4.73
N ILE A 152 11.93 -0.45 4.56
CA ILE A 152 11.37 0.90 4.35
C ILE A 152 11.69 1.80 5.56
N THR A 153 11.41 1.34 6.78
CA THR A 153 11.68 2.07 8.01
C THR A 153 13.17 2.34 8.20
N ALA A 154 14.05 1.37 7.91
CA ALA A 154 15.49 1.56 8.00
C ALA A 154 15.99 2.62 7.02
N VAL A 155 15.54 2.58 5.77
CA VAL A 155 15.87 3.59 4.75
C VAL A 155 15.39 4.97 5.19
N CYS A 156 14.12 5.09 5.59
CA CYS A 156 13.58 6.36 6.08
C CYS A 156 14.39 6.87 7.28
N ALA A 157 14.65 6.03 8.29
CA ALA A 157 15.41 6.42 9.47
C ALA A 157 16.85 6.86 9.14
N ILE A 158 17.50 6.23 8.17
CA ILE A 158 18.83 6.64 7.69
C ILE A 158 18.74 8.03 7.06
N VAL A 159 17.77 8.26 6.16
CA VAL A 159 17.59 9.56 5.48
C VAL A 159 17.23 10.66 6.48
N GLU A 160 16.28 10.40 7.39
CA GLU A 160 15.89 11.36 8.43
C GLU A 160 17.06 11.69 9.37
N ARG A 161 17.90 10.70 9.70
CA ARG A 161 19.13 10.92 10.48
C ARG A 161 20.12 11.81 9.72
N GLN A 162 20.33 11.55 8.42
CA GLN A 162 21.21 12.38 7.60
C GLN A 162 20.67 13.81 7.49
N MET A 163 19.36 14.00 7.34
CA MET A 163 18.73 15.33 7.32
C MET A 163 18.89 16.06 8.66
N TYR A 164 18.70 15.37 9.77
CA TYR A 164 18.84 15.96 11.10
C TYR A 164 20.25 16.49 11.38
N TYR A 165 21.29 15.76 10.97
CA TYR A 165 22.69 16.17 11.18
C TYR A 165 23.27 17.03 10.04
N GLY A 166 22.73 16.90 8.82
CA GLY A 166 23.23 17.57 7.62
C GLY A 166 22.66 18.95 7.38
N VAL A 167 21.46 19.24 7.90
CA VAL A 167 20.80 20.54 7.71
C VAL A 167 21.07 21.47 8.90
N ALA A 168 21.57 22.67 8.62
CA ALA A 168 21.80 23.68 9.65
C ALA A 168 20.49 24.10 10.34
N TYR A 169 20.48 24.15 11.67
CA TYR A 169 19.32 24.56 12.47
C TYR A 169 18.87 25.98 12.09
N GLY A 170 17.55 26.16 11.95
CA GLY A 170 16.96 27.46 11.57
C GLY A 170 17.13 27.85 10.10
N SER A 171 17.80 27.03 9.28
CA SER A 171 17.85 27.24 7.83
C SER A 171 16.48 27.02 7.17
N GLN A 172 16.29 27.56 5.98
CA GLN A 172 15.09 27.32 5.17
C GLN A 172 14.86 25.83 4.90
N TRP A 173 15.93 25.08 4.63
CA TRP A 173 15.89 23.62 4.49
C TRP A 173 15.42 22.91 5.76
N HIS A 174 15.81 23.42 6.94
CA HIS A 174 15.36 22.85 8.22
C HIS A 174 13.86 23.04 8.39
N TYR A 175 13.35 24.25 8.13
CA TYR A 175 11.91 24.52 8.18
C TYR A 175 11.15 23.69 7.15
N PHE A 176 11.66 23.60 5.92
CA PHE A 176 11.03 22.83 4.86
C PHE A 176 10.93 21.35 5.22
N TRP A 177 12.02 20.75 5.68
CA TRP A 177 12.07 19.37 6.15
C TRP A 177 11.06 19.13 7.30
N MET A 178 11.11 19.94 8.35
CA MET A 178 10.23 19.80 9.53
C MET A 178 8.73 19.79 9.18
N HIS A 179 8.30 20.60 8.21
CA HIS A 179 6.88 20.63 7.80
C HIS A 179 6.49 19.45 6.91
N ASN A 180 7.45 18.80 6.24
CA ASN A 180 7.20 17.68 5.35
C ASN A 180 7.35 16.29 6.02
N ILE A 181 8.01 16.19 7.19
CA ILE A 181 8.14 14.92 7.94
C ILE A 181 6.77 14.27 8.16
N TYR A 182 5.79 15.02 8.67
CA TYR A 182 4.47 14.47 8.99
C TYR A 182 3.71 14.01 7.73
N PRO A 183 3.52 14.85 6.69
CA PRO A 183 2.86 14.40 5.46
C PRO A 183 3.54 13.19 4.79
N TYR A 184 4.87 13.14 4.76
CA TYR A 184 5.61 12.01 4.19
C TYR A 184 5.46 10.75 5.00
N THR A 185 5.51 10.86 6.32
CA THR A 185 5.32 9.71 7.19
C THR A 185 3.94 9.09 6.94
N ILE A 186 2.87 9.88 6.88
CA ILE A 186 1.52 9.38 6.59
C ILE A 186 1.43 8.79 5.17
N SER A 187 2.00 9.47 4.17
CA SER A 187 2.08 8.97 2.78
C SER A 187 2.75 7.59 2.70
N HIS A 188 3.90 7.42 3.34
CA HIS A 188 4.64 6.17 3.39
C HIS A 188 3.84 5.08 4.14
N PHE A 189 3.24 5.40 5.28
CA PHE A 189 2.36 4.46 5.98
C PHE A 189 1.18 4.04 5.12
N ARG A 190 0.61 4.95 4.33
CA ARG A 190 -0.51 4.63 3.44
C ARG A 190 -0.10 3.67 2.32
N HIS A 191 1.09 3.82 1.74
CA HIS A 191 1.68 2.86 0.80
C HIS A 191 1.87 1.48 1.43
N VAL A 192 2.48 1.44 2.62
CA VAL A 192 2.70 0.20 3.38
C VAL A 192 1.37 -0.47 3.74
N TYR A 193 0.35 0.31 4.06
CA TYR A 193 -0.97 -0.21 4.38
C TYR A 193 -1.65 -0.86 3.18
N HIS A 194 -1.57 -0.25 1.99
CA HIS A 194 -2.07 -0.85 0.76
C HIS A 194 -1.27 -2.10 0.36
N LEU A 195 0.07 -2.06 0.52
CA LEU A 195 0.94 -3.20 0.29
C LEU A 195 0.51 -4.43 1.09
N LEU A 196 0.09 -4.25 2.35
CA LEU A 196 -0.45 -5.35 3.16
C LEU A 196 -1.63 -6.03 2.46
N HIS A 197 -2.62 -5.26 2.01
CA HIS A 197 -3.82 -5.79 1.34
C HIS A 197 -3.47 -6.51 0.04
N ILE A 198 -2.54 -5.98 -0.77
CA ILE A 198 -2.06 -6.63 -1.99
C ILE A 198 -1.42 -7.99 -1.67
N LEU A 199 -0.57 -8.06 -0.63
CA LEU A 199 0.09 -9.30 -0.24
C LEU A 199 -0.89 -10.34 0.29
N LEU A 200 -1.87 -9.93 1.10
CA LEU A 200 -2.93 -10.81 1.60
C LEU A 200 -3.78 -11.35 0.43
N MET A 201 -4.20 -10.49 -0.49
CA MET A 201 -4.99 -10.92 -1.64
C MET A 201 -4.20 -11.87 -2.55
N THR A 202 -2.94 -11.55 -2.86
CA THR A 202 -2.04 -12.41 -3.64
C THR A 202 -1.93 -13.81 -3.04
N ALA A 203 -1.79 -13.89 -1.72
CA ALA A 203 -1.67 -15.17 -1.04
C ALA A 203 -2.97 -15.98 -1.08
N ASN A 204 -4.13 -15.32 -0.95
CA ASN A 204 -5.44 -15.95 -1.11
C ASN A 204 -5.66 -16.48 -2.53
N VAL A 205 -5.35 -15.70 -3.55
CA VAL A 205 -5.42 -16.12 -4.96
C VAL A 205 -4.55 -17.34 -5.21
N ARG A 206 -3.32 -17.37 -4.68
CA ARG A 206 -2.46 -18.56 -4.75
C ARG A 206 -3.02 -19.77 -4.02
N GLN A 207 -3.70 -19.58 -2.89
CA GLN A 207 -4.37 -20.70 -2.22
C GLN A 207 -5.53 -21.24 -3.05
N LEU A 208 -6.29 -20.37 -3.70
CA LEU A 208 -7.34 -20.78 -4.64
C LEU A 208 -6.76 -21.58 -5.81
N GLN A 209 -5.68 -21.08 -6.43
CA GLN A 209 -4.96 -21.79 -7.49
C GLN A 209 -4.49 -23.18 -7.04
N ASN A 210 -3.85 -23.28 -5.86
CA ASN A 210 -3.39 -24.57 -5.34
C ASN A 210 -4.54 -25.54 -5.05
N ARG A 211 -5.72 -25.04 -4.70
CA ARG A 211 -6.91 -25.89 -4.53
C ARG A 211 -7.36 -26.43 -5.88
N LEU A 212 -7.43 -25.58 -6.91
CA LEU A 212 -7.79 -26.00 -8.26
C LEU A 212 -6.82 -27.04 -8.84
N ASP A 213 -5.51 -26.85 -8.68
CA ASP A 213 -4.49 -27.83 -9.09
C ASP A 213 -4.65 -29.18 -8.36
N ARG A 214 -5.08 -29.17 -7.08
CA ARG A 214 -5.42 -30.43 -6.39
C ARG A 214 -6.69 -31.07 -6.93
N LEU A 215 -7.70 -30.28 -7.29
CA LEU A 215 -8.94 -30.82 -7.85
C LEU A 215 -8.72 -31.52 -9.18
N GLN A 216 -7.82 -30.98 -10.02
CA GLN A 216 -7.40 -31.65 -11.25
C GLN A 216 -6.85 -33.06 -11.00
N ARG A 217 -6.23 -33.33 -9.84
CA ARG A 217 -5.64 -34.63 -9.52
C ARG A 217 -6.59 -35.61 -8.86
N PHE A 218 -7.68 -35.13 -8.25
CA PHE A 218 -8.57 -35.96 -7.42
C PHE A 218 -10.03 -35.99 -7.92
N GLY A 219 -10.40 -35.19 -8.91
CA GLY A 219 -11.61 -35.37 -9.73
C GLY A 219 -12.96 -35.28 -8.99
N VAL A 220 -13.24 -34.18 -8.28
CA VAL A 220 -14.55 -33.99 -7.61
C VAL A 220 -15.20 -32.66 -8.01
N THR A 221 -16.31 -32.75 -8.74
CA THR A 221 -17.08 -31.63 -9.32
C THR A 221 -17.63 -30.65 -8.27
N GLU A 222 -18.14 -31.12 -7.13
CA GLU A 222 -18.64 -30.26 -6.04
C GLU A 222 -17.59 -29.26 -5.54
N HIS A 223 -16.30 -29.61 -5.66
CA HIS A 223 -15.23 -28.75 -5.20
C HIS A 223 -14.90 -27.62 -6.19
N MET A 224 -15.27 -27.77 -7.48
CA MET A 224 -15.07 -26.74 -8.50
C MET A 224 -16.04 -25.58 -8.30
N GLU A 225 -17.29 -25.87 -7.96
CA GLU A 225 -18.29 -24.86 -7.59
C GLU A 225 -17.87 -24.09 -6.34
N ALA A 226 -17.33 -24.79 -5.33
CA ALA A 226 -16.77 -24.14 -4.14
C ALA A 226 -15.59 -23.21 -4.50
N CYS A 227 -14.68 -23.63 -5.39
CA CYS A 227 -13.58 -22.77 -5.84
C CYS A 227 -14.08 -21.52 -6.58
N ARG A 228 -15.11 -21.67 -7.42
CA ARG A 228 -15.76 -20.55 -8.10
C ARG A 228 -16.44 -19.59 -7.10
N ALA A 229 -17.10 -20.11 -6.08
CA ALA A 229 -17.70 -19.29 -5.02
C ALA A 229 -16.62 -18.52 -4.24
N PHE A 230 -15.49 -19.16 -3.90
CA PHE A 230 -14.36 -18.49 -3.27
C PHE A 230 -13.77 -17.39 -4.15
N TYR A 231 -13.69 -17.60 -5.47
CA TYR A 231 -13.29 -16.54 -6.39
C TYR A 231 -14.23 -15.33 -6.32
N GLY A 232 -15.54 -15.57 -6.28
CA GLY A 232 -16.54 -14.52 -6.14
C GLY A 232 -16.33 -13.67 -4.87
N GLU A 233 -16.06 -14.31 -3.74
CA GLU A 233 -15.75 -13.59 -2.50
C GLU A 233 -14.43 -12.83 -2.55
N LEU A 234 -13.38 -13.42 -3.14
CA LEU A 234 -12.11 -12.71 -3.35
C LEU A 234 -12.27 -11.50 -4.27
N TRP A 235 -13.13 -11.60 -5.28
CA TRP A 235 -13.48 -10.47 -6.15
C TRP A 235 -14.17 -9.35 -5.39
N GLN A 236 -15.16 -9.66 -4.55
CA GLN A 236 -15.82 -8.67 -3.70
C GLN A 236 -14.84 -7.97 -2.74
N ILE A 237 -13.92 -8.74 -2.15
CA ILE A 237 -12.87 -8.17 -1.29
C ILE A 237 -11.95 -7.24 -2.10
N ASN A 238 -11.54 -7.65 -3.30
CA ASN A 238 -10.68 -6.85 -4.16
C ASN A 238 -11.34 -5.54 -4.59
N GLU A 239 -12.63 -5.57 -4.92
CA GLU A 239 -13.38 -4.38 -5.29
C GLU A 239 -13.49 -3.41 -4.11
N ALA A 240 -13.80 -3.93 -2.91
CA ALA A 240 -13.80 -3.14 -1.69
C ALA A 240 -12.41 -2.54 -1.37
N ILE A 241 -11.31 -3.26 -1.65
CA ILE A 241 -9.94 -2.73 -1.54
C ILE A 241 -9.73 -1.59 -2.53
N ASN A 242 -10.07 -1.78 -3.81
CA ASN A 242 -9.94 -0.74 -4.83
C ASN A 242 -10.76 0.52 -4.48
N GLU A 243 -11.96 0.34 -3.91
CA GLU A 243 -12.80 1.43 -3.46
C GLU A 243 -12.18 2.18 -2.27
N LEU A 244 -11.72 1.45 -1.25
CA LEU A 244 -11.12 2.00 -0.03
C LEU A 244 -9.82 2.77 -0.29
N PHE A 245 -9.02 2.31 -1.25
CA PHE A 245 -7.71 2.88 -1.56
C PHE A 245 -7.73 3.80 -2.79
N GLY A 246 -8.82 3.87 -3.54
CA GLY A 246 -8.84 4.49 -4.87
C GLY A 246 -8.30 5.92 -4.90
N PHE A 247 -8.93 6.84 -4.16
CA PHE A 247 -8.53 8.25 -4.17
C PHE A 247 -7.23 8.49 -3.40
N SER A 248 -7.13 7.94 -2.19
CA SER A 248 -5.93 8.09 -1.36
C SER A 248 -4.69 7.55 -2.07
N GLN A 249 -4.72 6.40 -2.73
CA GLN A 249 -3.55 5.88 -3.44
C GLN A 249 -3.26 6.62 -4.74
N ALA A 250 -4.30 7.09 -5.46
CA ALA A 250 -4.06 7.92 -6.63
C ALA A 250 -3.29 9.19 -6.26
N LEU A 251 -3.73 9.88 -5.19
CA LEU A 251 -3.01 11.04 -4.67
C LEU A 251 -1.68 10.68 -4.04
N ASN A 252 -1.56 9.53 -3.37
CA ASN A 252 -0.31 9.10 -2.77
C ASN A 252 0.77 8.83 -3.81
N ILE A 253 0.40 8.22 -4.95
CA ILE A 253 1.28 8.04 -6.11
C ILE A 253 1.60 9.39 -6.75
N ALA A 254 0.63 10.30 -6.89
CA ALA A 254 0.88 11.66 -7.39
C ALA A 254 1.82 12.45 -6.47
N CYS A 255 1.69 12.31 -5.15
CA CYS A 255 2.58 12.90 -4.17
C CYS A 255 3.99 12.31 -4.26
N SER A 256 4.10 10.99 -4.42
CA SER A 256 5.38 10.29 -4.60
C SER A 256 6.07 10.71 -5.92
N PHE A 257 5.29 10.89 -6.98
CA PHE A 257 5.73 11.48 -8.24
C PHE A 257 6.29 12.89 -8.03
N ALA A 258 5.49 13.75 -7.40
CA ALA A 258 5.86 15.14 -7.15
C ALA A 258 7.16 15.19 -6.34
N GLN A 259 7.27 14.38 -5.29
CA GLN A 259 8.48 14.27 -4.47
C GLN A 259 9.72 13.93 -5.30
N ILE A 260 9.67 12.86 -6.12
CA ILE A 260 10.81 12.45 -6.97
C ILE A 260 11.18 13.56 -7.96
N ALA A 261 10.18 14.14 -8.63
CA ALA A 261 10.41 15.18 -9.63
C ALA A 261 11.04 16.43 -9.01
N PHE A 262 10.55 16.84 -7.85
CA PHE A 262 11.05 17.99 -7.11
C PHE A 262 12.44 17.73 -6.51
N ASP A 263 12.72 16.50 -6.08
CA ASP A 263 14.04 16.11 -5.59
C ASP A 263 15.08 16.14 -6.71
N LEU A 264 14.73 15.66 -7.90
CA LEU A 264 15.59 15.72 -9.08
C LEU A 264 15.84 17.16 -9.54
N TYR A 265 14.82 18.02 -9.51
CA TYR A 265 15.00 19.45 -9.78
C TYR A 265 16.00 20.08 -8.79
N TRP A 266 15.85 19.81 -7.49
CA TRP A 266 16.77 20.34 -6.48
C TRP A 266 18.20 19.82 -6.66
N ILE A 267 18.38 18.54 -7.03
CA ILE A 267 19.70 17.99 -7.38
C ILE A 267 20.31 18.77 -8.53
N TYR A 268 19.53 19.03 -9.60
CA TYR A 268 20.00 19.82 -10.74
C TYR A 268 20.35 21.26 -10.36
N ALA A 269 19.46 21.96 -9.64
CA ALA A 269 19.68 23.36 -9.24
C ALA A 269 20.93 23.51 -8.35
N MET A 270 21.13 22.57 -7.42
CA MET A 270 22.34 22.52 -6.58
C MET A 270 23.60 22.20 -7.40
N TRP A 271 23.49 21.30 -8.37
CA TRP A 271 24.60 20.95 -9.27
C TRP A 271 25.08 22.17 -10.07
N VAL A 272 24.15 22.88 -10.72
CA VAL A 272 24.46 24.11 -11.48
C VAL A 272 25.07 25.18 -10.57
N SER A 273 24.53 25.32 -9.36
CA SER A 273 24.99 26.31 -8.38
C SER A 273 26.26 25.89 -7.61
N HIS A 274 26.84 24.72 -7.94
CA HIS A 274 28.02 24.15 -7.26
C HIS A 274 27.86 24.07 -5.73
N ASN A 275 26.64 23.78 -5.28
CA ASN A 275 26.30 23.73 -3.87
C ASN A 275 26.76 22.39 -3.25
N ARG A 276 27.49 22.45 -2.13
CA ARG A 276 28.03 21.27 -1.42
C ARG A 276 26.96 20.37 -0.80
N GLY A 277 25.69 20.81 -0.74
CA GLY A 277 24.58 20.05 -0.18
C GLY A 277 23.96 18.97 -1.07
N ILE A 278 24.47 18.76 -2.29
CA ILE A 278 23.86 17.84 -3.27
C ILE A 278 23.76 16.39 -2.79
N GLU A 279 24.74 15.92 -2.01
CA GLU A 279 24.75 14.56 -1.46
C GLU A 279 23.55 14.32 -0.54
N LEU A 280 23.23 15.31 0.30
CA LEU A 280 22.10 15.23 1.21
C LEU A 280 20.77 15.16 0.43
N GLN A 281 20.66 15.94 -0.63
CA GLN A 281 19.48 15.93 -1.49
C GLN A 281 19.35 14.60 -2.27
N LEU A 282 20.46 13.98 -2.66
CA LEU A 282 20.45 12.63 -3.23
C LEU A 282 19.92 11.58 -2.24
N PHE A 283 20.23 11.70 -0.95
CA PHE A 283 19.65 10.81 0.07
C PHE A 283 18.14 10.97 0.20
N CYS A 284 17.60 12.21 0.11
CA CYS A 284 16.16 12.46 0.15
C CYS A 284 15.37 11.77 -0.97
N LEU A 285 16.02 11.54 -2.11
CA LEU A 285 15.42 10.86 -3.26
C LEU A 285 15.20 9.35 -3.02
N VAL A 286 15.94 8.71 -2.12
CA VAL A 286 16.01 7.24 -1.99
C VAL A 286 14.73 6.55 -1.46
N PRO A 287 14.03 7.06 -0.42
CA PRO A 287 12.91 6.34 0.19
C PRO A 287 11.74 6.08 -0.77
N THR A 288 11.36 7.09 -1.54
CA THR A 288 10.15 7.05 -2.37
C THR A 288 10.23 6.01 -3.51
N PRO A 289 11.31 5.94 -4.31
CA PRO A 289 11.52 4.87 -5.28
C PRO A 289 11.55 3.47 -4.66
N ILE A 290 12.12 3.30 -3.46
CA ILE A 290 12.14 2.00 -2.77
C ILE A 290 10.72 1.55 -2.42
N ILE A 291 9.91 2.45 -1.86
CA ILE A 291 8.50 2.16 -1.51
C ILE A 291 7.69 1.83 -2.76
N ILE A 292 7.81 2.64 -3.83
CA ILE A 292 7.15 2.35 -5.11
C ILE A 292 7.64 1.00 -5.67
N GLY A 293 8.93 0.71 -5.60
CA GLY A 293 9.50 -0.56 -6.06
C GLY A 293 8.88 -1.76 -5.36
N PHE A 294 8.71 -1.71 -4.04
CA PHE A 294 8.03 -2.77 -3.29
C PHE A 294 6.55 -2.90 -3.68
N LEU A 295 5.84 -1.77 -3.82
CA LEU A 295 4.43 -1.75 -4.23
C LEU A 295 4.24 -2.38 -5.62
N MET A 296 5.09 -2.00 -6.58
CA MET A 296 5.04 -2.51 -7.96
C MET A 296 5.43 -3.99 -8.04
N ASN A 297 6.43 -4.41 -7.26
CA ASN A 297 6.79 -5.82 -7.17
C ASN A 297 5.64 -6.66 -6.58
N ALA A 298 4.95 -6.15 -5.55
CA ALA A 298 3.78 -6.81 -4.99
C ALA A 298 2.62 -6.87 -5.99
N ALA A 299 2.35 -5.78 -6.71
CA ALA A 299 1.34 -5.73 -7.76
C ALA A 299 1.66 -6.70 -8.91
N LYS A 300 2.93 -6.82 -9.31
CA LYS A 300 3.35 -7.83 -10.29
C LYS A 300 3.14 -9.25 -9.77
N THR A 301 3.50 -9.48 -8.52
CA THR A 301 3.35 -10.79 -7.88
C THR A 301 1.88 -11.20 -7.81
N TYR A 302 0.99 -10.24 -7.53
CA TYR A 302 -0.46 -10.41 -7.61
C TYR A 302 -0.91 -10.76 -9.03
N GLN A 303 -0.47 -10.00 -10.03
CA GLN A 303 -0.82 -10.26 -11.44
C GLN A 303 -0.37 -11.66 -11.89
N ASN A 304 0.83 -12.08 -11.50
CA ASN A 304 1.34 -13.41 -11.80
C ASN A 304 0.52 -14.51 -11.10
N ALA A 305 0.01 -14.26 -9.88
CA ALA A 305 -0.88 -15.21 -9.21
C ALA A 305 -2.22 -15.34 -9.94
N MET A 306 -2.74 -14.26 -10.51
CA MET A 306 -3.93 -14.26 -11.34
C MET A 306 -3.74 -15.02 -12.66
N HIS A 307 -2.63 -14.76 -13.37
CA HIS A 307 -2.29 -15.51 -14.59
C HIS A 307 -2.10 -17.00 -14.31
N ALA A 308 -1.50 -17.36 -13.17
CA ALA A 308 -1.35 -18.76 -12.78
C ALA A 308 -2.70 -19.43 -12.47
N LEU A 309 -3.64 -18.70 -11.85
CA LEU A 309 -5.01 -19.18 -11.62
C LEU A 309 -5.73 -19.44 -12.94
N GLU A 310 -5.64 -18.50 -13.88
CA GLU A 310 -6.24 -18.63 -15.22
C GLU A 310 -5.65 -19.81 -16.00
N ALA A 311 -4.32 -19.92 -16.03
CA ALA A 311 -3.63 -21.04 -16.69
C ALA A 311 -4.05 -22.39 -16.09
N THR A 312 -4.12 -22.50 -14.76
CA THR A 312 -4.55 -23.73 -14.07
C THR A 312 -5.98 -24.14 -14.48
N LEU A 313 -6.86 -23.17 -14.72
CA LEU A 313 -8.23 -23.45 -15.17
C LEU A 313 -8.29 -23.85 -16.64
N LEU A 314 -7.47 -23.26 -17.50
CA LEU A 314 -7.38 -23.61 -18.92
C LEU A 314 -6.80 -25.03 -19.12
N ASP A 315 -5.78 -25.37 -18.34
CA ASP A 315 -5.06 -26.66 -18.41
C ASP A 315 -5.79 -27.81 -17.70
N MET A 316 -6.95 -27.54 -17.08
CA MET A 316 -7.71 -28.57 -16.37
C MET A 316 -8.33 -29.55 -17.37
N ASP A 317 -7.95 -30.83 -17.25
CA ASP A 317 -8.51 -31.91 -18.06
C ASP A 317 -9.98 -32.14 -17.66
N CYS A 318 -10.87 -32.04 -18.64
CA CYS A 318 -12.32 -32.24 -18.47
C CYS A 318 -12.82 -33.43 -19.30
N SER A 319 -11.92 -34.26 -19.82
CA SER A 319 -12.28 -35.38 -20.70
C SER A 319 -13.02 -36.49 -19.95
N GLU A 320 -12.75 -36.69 -18.66
CA GLU A 320 -13.32 -37.76 -17.86
C GLU A 320 -14.70 -37.43 -17.25
N ASP A 321 -15.03 -36.14 -17.03
CA ASP A 321 -16.27 -35.71 -16.39
C ASP A 321 -17.02 -34.66 -17.24
N SER A 322 -18.16 -35.09 -17.81
CA SER A 322 -19.00 -34.27 -18.67
C SER A 322 -19.63 -33.06 -17.95
N ALA A 323 -19.73 -33.08 -16.62
CA ALA A 323 -20.22 -31.96 -15.82
C ALA A 323 -19.12 -30.93 -15.49
N MET A 324 -17.83 -31.31 -15.60
CA MET A 324 -16.71 -30.41 -15.31
C MET A 324 -16.46 -29.39 -16.42
N ALA A 325 -16.67 -29.78 -17.69
CA ALA A 325 -16.51 -28.89 -18.84
C ALA A 325 -17.40 -27.62 -18.80
N PRO A 326 -18.72 -27.70 -18.52
CA PRO A 326 -19.56 -26.50 -18.40
C PRO A 326 -19.20 -25.66 -17.17
N LEU A 327 -18.82 -26.27 -16.05
CA LEU A 327 -18.38 -25.55 -14.85
C LEU A 327 -17.08 -24.76 -15.09
N ARG A 328 -16.10 -25.39 -15.76
CA ARG A 328 -14.87 -24.71 -16.20
C ARG A 328 -15.18 -23.52 -17.10
N TYR A 329 -16.07 -23.70 -18.08
CA TYR A 329 -16.49 -22.62 -18.97
C TYR A 329 -17.15 -21.45 -18.19
N LEU A 330 -18.03 -21.76 -17.24
CA LEU A 330 -18.65 -20.74 -16.38
C LEU A 330 -17.63 -20.00 -15.52
N PHE A 331 -16.64 -20.70 -14.98
CA PHE A 331 -15.58 -20.08 -14.18
C PHE A 331 -14.67 -19.21 -15.05
N LEU A 332 -14.22 -19.68 -16.21
CA LEU A 332 -13.45 -18.87 -17.16
C LEU A 332 -14.24 -17.62 -17.60
N THR A 333 -15.54 -17.77 -17.86
CA THR A 333 -16.42 -16.63 -18.18
C THR A 333 -16.47 -15.63 -17.02
N GLN A 334 -16.52 -16.10 -15.77
CA GLN A 334 -16.46 -15.24 -14.59
C GLN A 334 -15.12 -14.51 -14.46
N LEU A 335 -13.99 -15.19 -14.71
CA LEU A 335 -12.67 -14.56 -14.72
C LEU A 335 -12.58 -13.41 -15.74
N VAL A 336 -13.11 -13.64 -16.95
CA VAL A 336 -13.12 -12.64 -18.03
C VAL A 336 -14.05 -11.46 -17.69
N ARG A 337 -15.24 -11.72 -17.13
CA ARG A 337 -16.22 -10.67 -16.79
C ARG A 337 -15.86 -9.89 -15.53
N THR A 338 -15.28 -10.55 -14.54
CA THR A 338 -14.96 -9.98 -13.22
C THR A 338 -13.49 -10.19 -12.90
N PRO A 339 -12.56 -9.57 -13.67
CA PRO A 339 -11.14 -9.76 -13.46
C PRO A 339 -10.72 -9.11 -12.15
N LEU A 340 -9.98 -9.85 -11.35
CA LEU A 340 -9.27 -9.36 -10.18
C LEU A 340 -8.14 -8.41 -10.64
N LYS A 341 -8.43 -7.11 -10.64
CA LYS A 341 -7.49 -6.04 -11.00
C LYS A 341 -7.22 -5.15 -9.80
N LEU A 342 -5.97 -4.73 -9.63
CA LEU A 342 -5.60 -3.69 -8.68
C LEU A 342 -5.71 -2.34 -9.38
N THR A 343 -6.72 -1.55 -9.00
CA THR A 343 -6.99 -0.26 -9.64
C THR A 343 -7.22 0.83 -8.60
N ALA A 344 -6.83 2.05 -8.93
CA ALA A 344 -7.13 3.23 -8.12
C ALA A 344 -8.49 3.83 -8.56
N LYS A 345 -9.62 3.17 -8.24
CA LYS A 345 -10.97 3.57 -8.72
C LYS A 345 -11.05 3.78 -10.25
N GLY A 346 -10.34 2.95 -11.00
CA GLY A 346 -10.26 3.07 -12.47
C GLY A 346 -9.47 4.28 -13.00
N ILE A 347 -8.83 5.08 -12.14
CA ILE A 347 -7.94 6.18 -12.58
C ILE A 347 -6.69 5.61 -13.25
N PHE A 348 -6.08 4.59 -12.63
CA PHE A 348 -4.99 3.81 -13.23
C PHE A 348 -4.91 2.41 -12.62
N ASP A 349 -4.24 1.53 -13.37
CA ASP A 349 -3.92 0.17 -12.93
C ASP A 349 -2.55 0.15 -12.25
N PHE A 350 -2.42 -0.60 -11.15
CA PHE A 350 -1.14 -0.84 -10.50
C PHE A 350 -0.35 -1.91 -11.28
N ASP A 351 0.39 -1.48 -12.29
CA ASP A 351 1.25 -2.34 -13.11
C ASP A 351 2.60 -1.68 -13.43
N TYR A 352 3.50 -2.40 -14.12
CA TYR A 352 4.78 -1.83 -14.53
C TYR A 352 4.65 -0.72 -15.59
N THR A 353 3.51 -0.61 -16.28
CA THR A 353 3.28 0.53 -17.20
C THR A 353 3.17 1.83 -16.42
N LEU A 354 2.68 1.79 -15.17
CA LEU A 354 2.68 2.93 -14.27
C LEU A 354 4.09 3.46 -14.02
N ILE A 355 5.08 2.59 -13.76
CA ILE A 355 6.49 3.04 -13.60
C ILE A 355 6.96 3.76 -14.85
N ARG A 356 6.73 3.18 -16.04
CA ARG A 356 7.14 3.79 -17.30
C ARG A 356 6.50 5.17 -17.48
N LYS A 357 5.20 5.29 -17.20
CA LYS A 357 4.48 6.58 -17.25
C LYS A 357 5.07 7.58 -16.26
N LEU A 358 5.31 7.16 -15.01
CA LEU A 358 5.91 7.98 -13.97
C LEU A 358 7.29 8.51 -14.40
N VAL A 359 8.18 7.65 -14.89
CA VAL A 359 9.52 8.05 -15.36
C VAL A 359 9.43 9.09 -16.47
N ILE A 360 8.56 8.88 -17.47
CA ILE A 360 8.37 9.83 -18.57
C ILE A 360 7.90 11.18 -18.05
N VAL A 361 6.86 11.21 -17.20
CA VAL A 361 6.32 12.46 -16.67
C VAL A 361 7.34 13.17 -15.77
N ILE A 362 8.14 12.42 -15.00
CA ILE A 362 9.19 13.00 -14.13
C ILE A 362 10.23 13.70 -15.00
N LEU A 363 10.71 13.03 -16.04
CA LEU A 363 11.71 13.59 -16.95
C LEU A 363 11.16 14.83 -17.66
N THR A 364 9.93 14.77 -18.20
CA THR A 364 9.29 15.92 -18.84
C THR A 364 9.14 17.09 -17.88
N TYR A 365 8.70 16.84 -16.64
CA TYR A 365 8.57 17.88 -15.62
C TYR A 365 9.91 18.54 -15.31
N VAL A 366 10.96 17.74 -15.08
CA VAL A 366 12.31 18.26 -14.78
C VAL A 366 12.83 19.10 -15.94
N ILE A 367 12.69 18.64 -17.19
CA ILE A 367 13.11 19.38 -18.38
C ILE A 367 12.38 20.73 -18.47
N LEU A 368 11.05 20.74 -18.33
CA LEU A 368 10.27 21.98 -18.38
C LEU A 368 10.69 22.97 -17.29
N PHE A 369 10.90 22.50 -16.06
CA PHE A 369 11.33 23.36 -14.96
C PHE A 369 12.75 23.88 -15.15
N VAL A 370 13.65 23.06 -15.70
CA VAL A 370 15.00 23.48 -16.08
C VAL A 370 14.93 24.59 -17.13
N ASP A 371 14.12 24.41 -18.17
CA ASP A 371 13.98 25.40 -19.25
C ASP A 371 13.36 26.72 -18.77
N ILE A 372 12.38 26.66 -17.85
CA ILE A 372 11.78 27.87 -17.24
C ILE A 372 12.76 28.57 -16.29
N SER A 373 13.70 27.84 -15.69
CA SER A 373 14.69 28.38 -14.76
C SER A 373 15.91 29.03 -15.43
N ARG A 374 16.08 28.82 -16.73
CA ARG A 374 17.08 29.51 -17.57
C ARG A 374 16.56 30.86 -18.00
#